data_AF-A0A0M2Y0C3-F1
#
_entry.id   AF-A0A0M2Y0C3-F1
#
_cell.length_a   1.000
_cell.length_b   1.000
_cell.length_c   1.000
_cell.angle_alpha   90.00
_cell.angle_beta   90.00
_cell.angle_gamma   90.00
#
_symmetry.space_group_name_H-M   'P 1'
#
loop_
_entity.id
_entity.type
_entity.pdbx_description
1 polymer ?
#
loop_
_entity_poly.entity_id
_entity_poly.type
_entity_poly.pdbx_seq_one_letter_code
_entity_poly.pdbx_strand_id
1 'polypeptide(L)'
;MTLNSYFDYVILPILTISVILAFIRLYKGPQIFDRVIALDLIITIGIGIITVYSIRTSQEVFLDIAMILALIAFLGTIAFSFYLEKQSKDD
;
A
#
# COMPACT_ATOMS: atom_id res chain seq x y z
N MET A 1 -12.51 27.09 -0.84
CA MET A 1 -11.98 25.81 -1.35
C MET A 1 -12.90 24.71 -0.87
N THR A 2 -13.57 24.01 -1.78
CA THR A 2 -14.48 22.91 -1.42
C THR A 2 -13.67 21.68 -1.04
N LEU A 3 -14.24 20.77 -0.23
CA LEU A 3 -13.60 19.52 0.19
C LEU A 3 -13.07 18.71 -1.01
N ASN A 4 -13.81 18.74 -2.12
CA ASN A 4 -13.42 18.13 -3.39
C ASN A 4 -12.14 18.70 -3.99
N SER A 5 -11.88 20.00 -3.84
CA SER A 5 -10.64 20.61 -4.30
C SER A 5 -9.43 20.07 -3.52
N TYR A 6 -9.56 19.78 -2.22
CA TYR A 6 -8.46 19.22 -1.45
C TYR A 6 -8.13 17.77 -1.86
N PHE A 7 -9.14 16.96 -2.18
CA PHE A 7 -8.93 15.61 -2.68
C PHE A 7 -8.14 15.62 -4.00
N ASP A 8 -8.50 16.50 -4.92
CA ASP A 8 -7.94 16.50 -6.27
C ASP A 8 -6.58 17.23 -6.36
N TYR A 9 -6.37 18.32 -5.62
CA TYR A 9 -5.15 19.12 -5.73
C TYR A 9 -4.08 18.79 -4.69
N VAL A 10 -4.43 18.12 -3.59
CA VAL A 10 -3.48 17.82 -2.50
C VAL A 10 -3.34 16.32 -2.31
N ILE A 11 -4.44 15.63 -1.99
CA ILE A 11 -4.38 14.25 -1.51
C ILE A 11 -4.01 13.28 -2.64
N LEU A 12 -4.72 13.31 -3.77
CA LEU A 12 -4.43 12.42 -4.90
C LEU A 12 -3.01 12.62 -5.46
N PRO A 13 -2.52 13.85 -5.72
CA PRO A 13 -1.15 14.06 -6.19
C PRO A 13 -0.09 13.53 -5.22
N ILE A 14 -0.27 13.73 -3.91
CA ILE A 14 0.69 13.25 -2.90
C ILE A 14 0.73 11.72 -2.86
N LEU A 15 -0.43 11.06 -2.98
CA LEU A 15 -0.51 9.61 -3.00
C LEU A 15 0.11 9.05 -4.29
N THR A 16 -0.14 9.68 -5.44
CA THR A 16 0.50 9.30 -6.71
C THR A 16 2.03 9.41 -6.63
N ILE A 17 2.54 10.52 -6.10
CA ILE A 17 3.99 10.70 -5.88
C ILE A 17 4.53 9.64 -4.92
N SER A 18 3.79 9.34 -3.84
CA SER A 18 4.18 8.32 -2.87
C SER A 18 4.28 6.93 -3.50
N VAL A 19 3.32 6.55 -4.37
CA VAL A 19 3.38 5.30 -5.14
C VAL A 19 4.63 5.27 -6.02
N ILE A 20 4.92 6.34 -6.76
CA ILE A 20 6.12 6.42 -7.62
C ILE A 20 7.40 6.24 -6.79
N LEU A 21 7.51 6.91 -5.65
CA LEU A 21 8.66 6.76 -4.75
C LEU A 21 8.79 5.33 -4.21
N ALA A 22 7.66 4.70 -3.84
CA ALA A 22 7.64 3.33 -3.37
C ALA A 22 8.03 2.33 -4.47
N PHE A 23 7.60 2.56 -5.72
CA PHE A 23 8.06 1.78 -6.88
C PHE A 23 9.56 1.93 -7.14
N ILE A 24 10.10 3.13 -7.04
CA ILE A 24 11.55 3.36 -7.18
C ILE A 24 12.31 2.57 -6.09
N ARG A 25 11.80 2.56 -4.85
CA ARG A 25 12.39 1.79 -3.75
C ARG A 25 12.28 0.28 -3.99
N LEU A 26 11.15 -0.21 -4.51
CA LEU A 26 10.96 -1.61 -4.86
C LEU A 26 12.00 -2.07 -5.90
N TYR A 27 12.26 -1.25 -6.92
CA TYR A 27 13.22 -1.58 -7.97
C TYR A 27 14.68 -1.49 -7.50
N LYS A 28 15.03 -0.45 -6.74
CA LYS A 28 16.40 -0.23 -6.24
C LYS A 28 16.74 -0.99 -4.96
N GLY A 29 15.80 -1.72 -4.37
CA GLY A 29 16.00 -2.44 -3.10
C GLY A 29 17.16 -3.44 -3.19
N PRO A 30 18.24 -3.25 -2.40
CA PRO A 30 19.42 -4.12 -2.44
C PRO A 30 19.17 -5.48 -1.79
N GLN A 31 18.36 -5.51 -0.72
CA GLN A 31 18.02 -6.72 0.01
C GLN A 31 16.59 -7.18 -0.33
N ILE A 32 16.34 -8.48 -0.18
CA ILE A 32 15.01 -9.06 -0.43
C ILE A 32 13.97 -8.48 0.55
N PHE A 33 14.37 -8.25 1.81
CA PHE A 33 13.49 -7.64 2.81
C PHE A 33 13.03 -6.22 2.42
N ASP A 34 13.93 -5.41 1.85
CA ASP A 34 13.62 -4.04 1.43
C ASP A 34 12.54 -4.01 0.36
N ARG A 35 12.58 -5.00 -0.54
CA ARG A 35 11.60 -5.13 -1.62
C ARG A 35 10.22 -5.53 -1.10
N VAL A 36 10.16 -6.43 -0.12
CA VAL A 36 8.87 -6.83 0.46
C VAL A 36 8.24 -5.71 1.27
N ILE A 37 9.03 -4.98 2.06
CA ILE A 37 8.53 -3.79 2.76
C ILE A 37 8.08 -2.72 1.75
N ALA A 38 8.80 -2.53 0.64
CA ALA A 38 8.37 -1.62 -0.42
C ALA A 38 7.06 -2.07 -1.09
N LEU A 39 6.86 -3.37 -1.28
CA LEU A 39 5.63 -3.94 -1.84
C LEU A 39 4.45 -3.72 -0.88
N ASP A 40 4.62 -4.00 0.41
CA ASP A 40 3.62 -3.74 1.45
C ASP A 40 3.23 -2.26 1.51
N LEU A 41 4.22 -1.37 1.39
CA LEU A 41 4.02 0.07 1.32
C LEU A 41 3.20 0.48 0.08
N ILE A 42 3.46 -0.11 -1.10
CA ILE A 42 2.69 0.15 -2.32
C ILE A 42 1.22 -0.24 -2.12
N ILE A 43 0.96 -1.42 -1.54
CA ILE A 43 -0.41 -1.86 -1.28
C ILE A 43 -1.11 -0.93 -0.29
N THR A 44 -0.41 -0.52 0.78
CA THR A 44 -0.91 0.41 1.80
C THR A 44 -1.29 1.77 1.19
N ILE A 45 -0.45 2.31 0.28
CA ILE A 45 -0.77 3.56 -0.42
C ILE A 45 -1.97 3.35 -1.35
N GLY A 46 -2.06 2.20 -2.03
CA GLY A 46 -3.21 1.83 -2.87
C GLY A 46 -4.52 1.80 -2.09
N ILE A 47 -4.51 1.22 -0.87
CA ILE A 47 -5.64 1.24 0.06
C ILE A 47 -6.02 2.69 0.39
N GLY A 48 -5.04 3.56 0.68
CA GLY A 48 -5.28 4.98 0.90
C GLY A 48 -5.96 5.69 -0.29
N ILE A 49 -5.56 5.36 -1.53
CA ILE A 49 -6.19 5.88 -2.75
C ILE A 49 -7.65 5.41 -2.85
N ILE A 50 -7.92 4.12 -2.58
CA ILE A 50 -9.28 3.56 -2.60
C ILE A 50 -10.16 4.22 -1.53
N THR A 51 -9.63 4.43 -0.33
CA THR A 51 -10.33 5.12 0.77
C THR A 51 -10.70 6.54 0.39
N VAL A 52 -9.76 7.32 -0.18
CA VAL A 52 -10.03 8.68 -0.65
C VAL A 52 -11.07 8.68 -1.77
N TYR A 53 -10.98 7.72 -2.68
CA TYR A 53 -11.95 7.55 -3.76
C TYR A 53 -13.35 7.22 -3.22
N SER A 54 -13.45 6.34 -2.22
CA SER A 54 -14.71 6.00 -1.55
C SER A 54 -15.40 7.25 -0.98
N ILE A 55 -14.65 8.10 -0.28
CA ILE A 55 -15.16 9.34 0.31
C ILE A 55 -15.63 10.30 -0.80
N ARG A 56 -14.92 10.36 -1.92
CA ARG A 56 -15.30 11.20 -3.06
C ARG A 56 -16.58 10.72 -3.77
N THR A 57 -16.74 9.41 -3.93
CA THR A 57 -17.91 8.82 -4.60
C THR A 57 -19.09 8.61 -3.66
N SER A 58 -18.91 8.80 -2.35
CA SER A 58 -19.90 8.48 -1.29
C SER A 58 -20.38 7.02 -1.36
N GLN A 59 -19.50 6.11 -1.76
CA GLN A 59 -19.79 4.69 -1.94
C GLN A 59 -18.96 3.88 -0.95
N GLU A 60 -19.61 3.41 0.13
CA GLU A 60 -18.96 2.70 1.23
C GLU A 60 -18.42 1.33 0.81
N VAL A 61 -18.94 0.74 -0.26
CA VAL A 61 -18.47 -0.55 -0.82
C VAL A 61 -16.97 -0.55 -1.12
N PHE A 62 -16.40 0.60 -1.48
CA PHE A 62 -14.96 0.71 -1.71
C PHE A 62 -14.13 0.60 -0.42
N LEU A 63 -14.67 1.01 0.74
CA LEU A 63 -14.01 0.81 2.03
C LEU A 63 -13.97 -0.67 2.42
N ASP A 64 -15.02 -1.43 2.14
CA ASP A 64 -15.01 -2.87 2.38
C ASP A 64 -13.92 -3.58 1.57
N ILE A 65 -13.78 -3.21 0.29
CA ILE A 65 -12.71 -3.71 -0.58
C ILE A 65 -11.34 -3.31 -0.03
N ALA A 66 -11.17 -2.05 0.38
CA ALA A 66 -9.93 -1.54 0.95
C ALA A 66 -9.53 -2.29 2.23
N MET A 67 -10.50 -2.59 3.10
CA MET A 67 -10.30 -3.35 4.34
C MET A 67 -9.88 -4.79 4.06
N ILE A 68 -10.55 -5.47 3.11
CA ILE A 68 -10.18 -6.84 2.71
C ILE A 68 -8.76 -6.86 2.14
N LEU A 69 -8.41 -5.90 1.27
CA LEU A 69 -7.06 -5.77 0.72
C LEU A 69 -6.02 -5.50 1.81
N ALA A 70 -6.34 -4.69 2.82
CA ALA A 70 -5.45 -4.43 3.95
C ALA A 70 -5.13 -5.71 4.73
N LEU A 71 -6.14 -6.54 5.01
CA LEU A 71 -5.96 -7.81 5.70
C LEU A 71 -5.13 -8.81 4.87
N ILE A 72 -5.39 -8.89 3.57
CA ILE A 72 -4.64 -9.78 2.66
C ILE A 72 -3.18 -9.33 2.56
N ALA A 73 -2.92 -8.03 2.41
CA ALA A 73 -1.57 -7.48 2.33
C ALA A 73 -0.78 -7.78 3.60
N PHE A 74 -1.38 -7.51 4.76
CA PHE A 74 -0.78 -7.78 6.06
C PHE A 74 -0.45 -9.27 6.25
N LEU A 75 -1.40 -10.16 5.89
CA LEU A 75 -1.16 -11.61 5.97
C LEU A 75 -0.05 -12.06 5.02
N GLY A 76 0.04 -11.48 3.82
CA GLY A 76 1.12 -11.72 2.87
C GLY A 76 2.49 -11.34 3.45
N THR A 77 2.59 -10.20 4.13
CA THR A 77 3.81 -9.74 4.80
C THR A 77 4.22 -10.66 5.96
N ILE A 78 3.26 -11.17 6.75
CA ILE A 78 3.54 -12.19 7.78
C ILE A 78 4.03 -13.49 7.16
N ALA A 79 3.34 -13.99 6.14
CA ALA A 79 3.72 -15.24 5.47
C ALA A 79 5.13 -15.16 4.88
N PHE A 80 5.49 -14.01 4.31
CA PHE A 80 6.82 -13.76 3.80
C PHE A 80 7.87 -13.71 4.92
N SER A 81 7.57 -13.03 6.02
CA SER A 81 8.48 -12.97 7.18
C SER A 81 8.72 -14.35 7.78
N PHE A 82 7.67 -15.17 7.89
CA PHE A 82 7.76 -16.55 8.37
C PHE A 82 8.59 -17.43 7.42
N TYR A 83 8.40 -17.29 6.10
CA TYR A 83 9.17 -18.03 5.11
C TYR A 83 10.67 -17.71 5.21
N LEU A 84 11.03 -16.44 5.38
CA LEU A 84 12.43 -16.05 5.58
C LEU A 84 13.03 -16.58 6.89
N GLU A 85 12.29 -16.52 8.00
CA GLU A 85 12.77 -17.07 9.28
C GLU A 85 13.01 -18.58 9.18
N LYS A 86 12.11 -19.30 8.51
CA LYS A 86 12.23 -20.74 8.25
C LYS A 86 13.50 -21.06 7.47
N GLN A 87 13.77 -20.31 6.38
CA GLN A 87 14.97 -20.51 5.57
C GLN A 87 16.26 -20.28 6.36
N SER A 88 16.29 -19.29 7.25
CA SER A 88 17.45 -19.03 8.12
C SER A 88 17.71 -20.11 9.18
N LYS A 89 16.74 -20.99 9.48
CA LYS A 89 16.88 -22.07 10.47
C LYS A 89 17.33 -23.41 9.86
N ASP A 90 17.22 -23.55 8.53
CA ASP A 90 17.57 -24.76 7.80
C ASP A 90 19.00 -24.71 7.19
N ASP A 91 19.71 -23.57 7.35
CA ASP A 91 21.17 -23.39 7.10
C ASP A 91 21.96 -23.43 8.43
#